data_AF-A0A661MVI5-F1
#
_entry.id   AF-A0A661MVI5-F1
#
_cell.length_a   1.000
_cell.length_b   1.000
_cell.length_c   1.000
_cell.angle_alpha   90.00
_cell.angle_beta   90.00
_cell.angle_gamma   90.00
#
_symmetry.space_group_name_H-M   'P 1'
#
loop_
_entity.id
_entity.type
_entity.pdbx_description
1 polymer ?
#
loop_
_entity_poly.entity_id
_entity_poly.type
_entity_poly.pdbx_seq_one_letter_code
_entity_poly.pdbx_strand_id
1 'polypeptide(L)'
;MNVVTGPGQGRHVFLSAVAWLSLSIAVAAFATVGCNQNAPPAKVPGDETPALPAITVDDAGFASAVHRLLREGERTAERSALLAGVVRLQMTHAAAQFAAGDDVRGTRSVVGALYLLRVGESRPDMFDATSVRALTGAIERFSARSDEERALALMLMQLQLRPPTSVEHQQLRGHIAALRRWAKETRTGGDLQRLAADKRSAVGRTLLEPNEESLAIATRAVHKWI
;
A
#
# COMPACT_ATOMS: atom_id res chain seq x y z
N MET A 1 9.40 1.39 -70.02
CA MET A 1 8.70 0.44 -70.90
C MET A 1 8.94 -0.97 -70.38
N ASN A 2 7.96 -1.52 -69.66
CA ASN A 2 7.47 -2.89 -69.79
C ASN A 2 6.33 -3.08 -68.79
N VAL A 3 5.14 -3.21 -69.37
CA VAL A 3 3.85 -3.50 -68.74
C VAL A 3 3.62 -4.99 -68.93
N VAL A 4 3.28 -5.73 -67.88
CA VAL A 4 2.46 -6.95 -68.00
C VAL A 4 1.54 -7.05 -66.78
N THR A 5 0.26 -6.88 -67.05
CA THR A 5 -0.93 -7.13 -66.23
C THR A 5 -1.44 -8.56 -66.44
N GLY A 6 -2.08 -9.18 -65.44
CA GLY A 6 -2.88 -10.39 -65.66
C GLY A 6 -3.50 -10.99 -64.38
N PRO A 7 -4.84 -10.91 -64.19
CA PRO A 7 -5.57 -11.40 -63.01
C PRO A 7 -6.21 -12.78 -63.25
N GLY A 8 -6.52 -13.51 -62.16
CA GLY A 8 -7.21 -14.81 -62.21
C GLY A 8 -8.16 -14.99 -61.03
N GLN A 9 -9.41 -14.61 -61.23
CA GLN A 9 -10.54 -14.75 -60.32
C GLN A 9 -11.33 -16.03 -60.68
N GLY A 10 -11.67 -16.86 -59.70
CA GLY A 10 -12.46 -18.07 -59.94
C GLY A 10 -13.21 -18.52 -58.68
N ARG A 11 -14.42 -17.96 -58.47
CA ARG A 11 -15.39 -18.37 -57.47
C ARG A 11 -16.12 -19.62 -57.98
N HIS A 12 -16.10 -20.71 -57.23
CA HIS A 12 -17.03 -21.83 -57.46
C HIS A 12 -18.09 -21.84 -56.36
N VAL A 13 -19.30 -21.50 -56.79
CA VAL A 13 -20.58 -21.78 -56.14
C VAL A 13 -20.90 -23.24 -56.43
N PHE A 14 -21.19 -24.04 -55.42
CA PHE A 14 -21.96 -25.27 -55.57
C PHE A 14 -22.97 -25.37 -54.43
N LEU A 15 -24.22 -25.02 -54.77
CA LEU A 15 -25.41 -25.55 -54.13
C LEU A 15 -25.60 -26.99 -54.61
N SER A 16 -25.90 -27.92 -53.69
CA SER A 16 -26.75 -29.07 -53.98
C SER A 16 -27.27 -29.66 -52.68
N ALA A 17 -28.59 -29.54 -52.51
CA ALA A 17 -29.38 -30.21 -51.52
C ALA A 17 -29.64 -31.65 -51.97
N VAL A 18 -29.43 -32.64 -51.11
CA VAL A 18 -30.20 -33.89 -51.12
C VAL A 18 -30.37 -34.33 -49.67
N ALA A 19 -31.65 -34.39 -49.27
CA ALA A 19 -32.14 -34.93 -48.02
C ALA A 19 -31.85 -36.44 -47.91
N TRP A 20 -31.96 -36.98 -46.70
CA TRP A 20 -32.75 -38.16 -46.32
C TRP A 20 -32.16 -38.78 -45.03
N LEU A 21 -33.01 -38.78 -43.98
CA LEU A 21 -33.25 -39.89 -43.05
C LEU A 21 -32.01 -40.64 -42.49
N SER A 22 -31.70 -40.65 -41.20
CA SER A 22 -32.55 -41.18 -40.11
C SER A 22 -31.77 -41.16 -38.78
N LEU A 23 -32.53 -41.29 -37.69
CA LEU A 23 -32.19 -42.09 -36.51
C LEU A 23 -31.46 -41.40 -35.34
N SER A 24 -32.30 -40.75 -34.53
CA SER A 24 -32.35 -40.80 -33.06
C SER A 24 -31.24 -41.57 -32.33
N ILE A 25 -30.41 -40.87 -31.57
CA ILE A 25 -29.99 -41.29 -30.21
C ILE A 25 -30.01 -40.03 -29.33
N ALA A 26 -30.90 -40.05 -28.34
CA ALA A 26 -30.91 -39.11 -27.24
C ALA A 26 -29.75 -39.44 -26.30
N VAL A 27 -28.82 -38.51 -26.09
CA VAL A 27 -27.93 -38.51 -24.93
C VAL A 27 -28.10 -37.18 -24.22
N ALA A 28 -28.64 -37.27 -23.01
CA ALA A 28 -28.79 -36.19 -22.07
C ALA A 28 -27.41 -35.58 -21.76
N ALA A 29 -27.13 -34.41 -22.33
CA ALA A 29 -26.01 -33.59 -21.90
C ALA A 29 -26.45 -32.85 -20.62
N PHE A 30 -25.83 -33.24 -19.52
CA PHE A 30 -25.90 -32.60 -18.22
C PHE A 30 -25.76 -31.08 -18.35
N ALA A 31 -26.80 -30.36 -17.92
CA ALA A 31 -26.69 -28.96 -17.56
C ALA A 31 -25.76 -28.86 -16.34
N THR A 32 -24.47 -28.64 -16.59
CA THR A 32 -23.57 -28.11 -15.57
C THR A 32 -23.95 -26.65 -15.38
N VAL A 33 -24.93 -26.43 -14.49
CA VAL A 33 -25.17 -25.14 -13.87
C VAL A 33 -23.88 -24.80 -13.13
N GLY A 34 -23.01 -24.05 -13.80
CA GLY A 34 -21.88 -23.39 -13.17
C GLY A 34 -22.44 -22.46 -12.11
N CYS A 35 -22.28 -22.83 -10.84
CA CYS A 35 -22.48 -21.93 -9.71
C CYS A 35 -21.52 -20.75 -9.87
N ASN A 36 -22.00 -19.69 -10.52
CA ASN A 36 -21.36 -18.38 -10.51
C ASN A 36 -21.60 -17.77 -9.12
N GLN A 37 -20.88 -18.30 -8.11
CA GLN A 37 -20.80 -17.70 -6.80
C GLN A 37 -19.79 -16.56 -6.84
N ASN A 38 -20.17 -15.44 -7.46
CA ASN A 38 -19.70 -14.14 -6.99
C ASN A 38 -20.42 -13.83 -5.67
N ALA A 39 -20.21 -14.67 -4.66
CA ALA A 39 -20.41 -14.24 -3.30
C ALA A 39 -19.27 -13.26 -3.00
N PRO A 40 -19.55 -12.04 -2.50
CA PRO A 40 -18.49 -11.25 -1.90
C PRO A 40 -17.78 -12.14 -0.87
N PRO A 41 -16.43 -12.07 -0.76
CA PRO A 41 -15.74 -12.84 0.26
C PRO A 41 -16.45 -12.59 1.59
N ALA A 42 -16.83 -13.67 2.26
CA ALA A 42 -17.40 -13.57 3.59
C ALA A 42 -16.49 -12.65 4.39
N LYS A 43 -17.05 -11.55 4.92
CA LYS A 43 -16.40 -10.83 6.01
C LYS A 43 -16.13 -11.90 7.05
N VAL A 44 -14.86 -12.27 7.20
CA VAL A 44 -14.41 -12.97 8.40
C VAL A 44 -14.96 -12.13 9.54
N PRO A 45 -15.75 -12.70 10.47
CA PRO A 45 -16.07 -12.01 11.69
C PRO A 45 -14.73 -11.76 12.37
N GLY A 46 -14.16 -10.57 12.15
CA GLY A 46 -13.17 -10.06 13.06
C GLY A 46 -13.90 -9.96 14.38
N ASP A 47 -13.37 -10.60 15.41
CA ASP A 47 -13.77 -10.34 16.79
C ASP A 47 -13.84 -8.82 16.96
N GLU A 48 -15.04 -8.25 16.93
CA GLU A 48 -15.30 -6.85 17.27
C GLU A 48 -15.21 -6.75 18.80
N THR A 49 -14.09 -7.19 19.36
CA THR A 49 -13.69 -6.78 20.70
C THR A 49 -13.44 -5.27 20.60
N PRO A 50 -14.18 -4.45 21.37
CA PRO A 50 -13.99 -3.00 21.34
C PRO A 50 -12.51 -2.66 21.55
N ALA A 51 -11.97 -1.79 20.71
CA ALA A 51 -10.57 -1.39 20.83
C ALA A 51 -10.35 -0.73 22.20
N LEU A 52 -9.48 -1.33 23.01
CA LEU A 52 -9.06 -0.74 24.29
C LEU A 52 -8.30 0.57 24.03
N PRO A 53 -8.50 1.62 24.85
CA PRO A 53 -7.78 2.89 24.68
C PRO A 53 -6.27 2.68 24.84
N ALA A 54 -5.48 3.54 24.20
CA ALA A 54 -4.02 3.52 24.32
C ALA A 54 -3.58 3.49 25.80
N ILE A 55 -2.74 2.51 26.15
CA ILE A 55 -2.12 2.44 27.47
C ILE A 55 -1.10 3.58 27.57
N THR A 56 -1.11 4.33 28.67
CA THR A 56 -0.08 5.35 28.89
C THR A 56 1.23 4.67 29.25
N VAL A 57 2.28 4.98 28.49
CA VAL A 57 3.65 4.47 28.72
C VAL A 57 4.53 5.69 29.01
N ASP A 58 5.28 5.64 30.10
CA ASP A 58 6.27 6.63 30.46
C ASP A 58 7.68 6.15 30.10
N ASP A 59 8.67 7.03 30.31
CA ASP A 59 10.06 6.75 29.97
C ASP A 59 10.63 5.55 30.73
N ALA A 60 10.24 5.41 32.00
CA ALA A 60 10.67 4.31 32.84
C ALA A 60 10.10 2.96 32.34
N GLY A 61 8.85 2.94 31.90
CA GLY A 61 8.16 1.75 31.39
C GLY A 61 8.48 1.42 29.93
N PHE A 62 9.03 2.35 29.16
CA PHE A 62 9.22 2.23 27.72
C PHE A 62 9.96 0.95 27.29
N ALA A 63 11.12 0.68 27.90
CA ALA A 63 11.95 -0.47 27.53
C ALA A 63 11.22 -1.81 27.75
N SER A 64 10.50 -1.93 28.87
CA SER A 64 9.69 -3.12 29.18
C SER A 64 8.53 -3.29 28.21
N ALA A 65 7.83 -2.19 27.88
CA ALA A 65 6.73 -2.17 26.93
C ALA A 65 7.17 -2.60 25.52
N VAL A 66 8.28 -2.05 25.02
CA VAL A 66 8.85 -2.43 23.70
C VAL A 66 9.28 -3.90 23.71
N HIS A 67 9.99 -4.35 24.75
CA HIS A 67 10.40 -5.75 24.87
C HIS A 67 9.19 -6.70 24.83
N ARG A 68 8.11 -6.35 25.54
CA ARG A 68 6.86 -7.10 25.53
C ARG A 68 6.24 -7.15 24.13
N LEU A 69 6.14 -6.03 23.43
CA LEU A 69 5.59 -5.96 22.05
C LEU A 69 6.39 -6.80 21.03
N LEU A 70 7.70 -6.92 21.23
CA LEU A 70 8.59 -7.70 20.37
C LEU A 70 8.51 -9.20 20.68
N ARG A 71 8.33 -9.56 21.95
CA ARG A 71 8.23 -10.96 22.40
C ARG A 71 6.83 -11.55 22.14
N GLU A 72 5.78 -10.75 22.27
CA GLU A 72 4.39 -11.19 22.12
C GLU A 72 3.90 -11.05 20.67
N GLY A 73 3.62 -12.20 20.05
CA GLY A 73 3.22 -12.31 18.65
C GLY A 73 1.73 -12.09 18.39
N GLU A 74 0.87 -12.43 19.34
CA GLU A 74 -0.59 -12.46 19.13
C GLU A 74 -1.22 -11.07 19.02
N ARG A 75 -2.20 -10.93 18.13
CA ARG A 75 -2.97 -9.70 17.95
C ARG A 75 -4.10 -9.64 18.96
N THR A 76 -3.78 -9.25 20.20
CA THR A 76 -4.79 -9.02 21.25
C THR A 76 -5.13 -7.53 21.39
N ALA A 77 -6.28 -7.24 22.01
CA ALA A 77 -6.70 -5.88 22.30
C ALA A 77 -5.69 -5.16 23.22
N GLU A 78 -5.12 -5.88 24.19
CA GLU A 78 -4.10 -5.38 25.12
C GLU A 78 -2.80 -5.03 24.40
N ARG A 79 -2.35 -5.90 23.47
CA ARG A 79 -1.17 -5.62 22.66
C ARG A 79 -1.40 -4.35 21.82
N SER A 80 -2.57 -4.25 21.21
CA SER A 80 -2.97 -3.09 20.39
C SER A 80 -2.95 -1.79 21.20
N ALA A 81 -3.49 -1.81 22.43
CA ALA A 81 -3.48 -0.68 23.34
C ALA A 81 -2.05 -0.30 23.82
N LEU A 82 -1.20 -1.29 24.12
CA LEU A 82 0.20 -1.07 24.49
C LEU A 82 1.00 -0.47 23.33
N LEU A 83 0.81 -0.99 22.12
CA LEU A 83 1.44 -0.49 20.90
C LEU A 83 1.08 0.97 20.66
N ALA A 84 -0.19 1.33 20.81
CA ALA A 84 -0.63 2.72 20.69
C ALA A 84 0.08 3.65 21.68
N GLY A 85 0.22 3.22 22.93
CA GLY A 85 0.99 3.94 23.95
C GLY A 85 2.45 4.17 23.57
N VAL A 86 3.13 3.11 23.16
CA VAL A 86 4.55 3.14 22.76
C VAL A 86 4.75 4.04 21.54
N VAL A 87 3.88 3.97 20.53
CA VAL A 87 3.95 4.83 19.34
C VAL A 87 3.79 6.29 19.71
N ARG A 88 2.81 6.63 20.56
CA ARG A 88 2.60 8.01 21.04
C ARG A 88 3.80 8.56 21.79
N LEU A 89 4.40 7.76 22.68
CA LEU A 89 5.60 8.18 23.41
C LEU A 89 6.77 8.42 22.46
N GLN A 90 7.01 7.51 21.50
CA GLN A 90 8.08 7.70 20.52
C GLN A 90 7.86 8.91 19.62
N MET A 91 6.62 9.20 19.20
CA MET A 91 6.31 10.42 18.45
C MET A 91 6.53 11.68 19.28
N THR A 92 6.21 11.63 20.57
CA THR A 92 6.49 12.72 21.53
C THR A 92 7.98 12.97 21.65
N HIS A 93 8.77 11.91 21.83
CA HIS A 93 10.24 12.00 21.82
C HIS A 93 10.78 12.52 20.51
N ALA A 94 10.29 12.03 19.39
CA ALA A 94 10.72 12.48 18.08
C ALA A 94 10.51 13.99 17.91
N ALA A 95 9.32 14.48 18.24
CA ALA A 95 9.01 15.91 18.17
C ALA A 95 9.94 16.75 19.07
N ALA A 96 10.25 16.27 20.28
CA ALA A 96 11.18 16.93 21.19
C ALA A 96 12.63 16.96 20.65
N GLN A 97 13.10 15.86 20.05
CA GLN A 97 14.42 15.79 19.44
C GLN A 97 14.55 16.75 18.24
N PHE A 98 13.54 16.80 17.36
CA PHE A 98 13.52 17.76 16.26
C PHE A 98 13.51 19.21 16.76
N ALA A 99 12.72 19.51 17.80
CA ALA A 99 12.72 20.84 18.41
C ALA A 99 14.07 21.23 19.02
N ALA A 100 14.87 20.24 19.45
CA ALA A 100 16.23 20.43 19.96
C ALA A 100 17.31 20.46 18.84
N GLY A 101 16.92 20.30 17.57
CA GLY A 101 17.85 20.23 16.44
C GLY A 101 18.57 18.90 16.27
N ASP A 102 18.16 17.85 17.00
CA ASP A 102 18.70 16.49 16.81
C ASP A 102 17.87 15.71 15.80
N ASP A 103 18.04 16.06 14.52
CA ASP A 103 17.28 15.46 13.43
C ASP A 103 17.51 13.94 13.31
N VAL A 104 18.72 13.48 13.66
CA VAL A 104 19.09 12.06 13.56
C VAL A 104 18.31 11.26 14.59
N ARG A 105 18.31 11.69 15.86
CA ARG A 105 17.55 10.99 16.91
C ARG A 105 16.05 11.13 16.66
N GLY A 106 15.57 12.31 16.27
CA GLY A 106 14.16 12.53 15.94
C GLY A 106 13.68 11.56 14.85
N THR A 107 14.43 11.45 13.76
CA THR A 107 14.10 10.55 12.65
C THR A 107 14.13 9.08 13.07
N ARG A 108 15.12 8.68 13.88
CA ARG A 108 15.21 7.31 14.38
C ARG A 108 14.02 6.95 15.29
N SER A 109 13.54 7.89 16.10
CA SER A 109 12.34 7.69 16.91
C SER A 109 11.07 7.55 16.07
N VAL A 110 10.88 8.36 15.02
CA VAL A 110 9.74 8.18 14.09
C VAL A 110 9.78 6.81 13.42
N VAL A 111 10.94 6.45 12.83
CA VAL A 111 11.10 5.17 12.14
C VAL A 111 10.93 3.99 13.09
N GLY A 112 11.50 4.07 14.30
CA GLY A 112 11.36 3.05 15.33
C GLY A 112 9.91 2.82 15.72
N ALA A 113 9.11 3.89 15.86
CA ALA A 113 7.69 3.80 16.17
C ALA A 113 6.94 3.07 15.04
N LEU A 114 7.20 3.44 13.79
CA LEU A 114 6.53 2.88 12.63
C LEU A 114 6.93 1.43 12.35
N TYR A 115 8.17 1.03 12.66
CA TYR A 115 8.63 -0.36 12.50
C TYR A 115 8.01 -1.33 13.52
N LEU A 116 7.43 -0.84 14.61
CA LEU A 116 6.68 -1.69 15.56
C LEU A 116 5.29 -2.06 15.03
N LEU A 117 4.75 -1.27 14.08
CA LEU A 117 3.44 -1.50 13.50
C LEU A 117 3.51 -2.65 12.49
N ARG A 118 2.66 -3.66 12.68
CA ARG A 118 2.41 -4.67 11.65
C ARG A 118 1.27 -4.22 10.74
N VAL A 119 1.16 -4.87 9.58
CA VAL A 119 0.10 -4.57 8.61
C VAL A 119 -1.28 -4.67 9.26
N GLY A 120 -2.05 -3.58 9.23
CA GLY A 120 -3.39 -3.52 9.82
C GLY A 120 -3.43 -3.22 11.33
N GLU A 121 -2.30 -2.95 11.98
CA GLU A 121 -2.26 -2.58 13.41
C GLU A 121 -2.33 -1.07 13.66
N SER A 122 -2.26 -0.25 12.60
CA SER A 122 -2.37 1.21 12.71
C SER A 122 -3.77 1.62 13.18
N ARG A 123 -3.84 2.44 14.22
CA ARG A 123 -5.09 2.98 14.77
C ARG A 123 -5.05 4.51 14.85
N PRO A 124 -6.20 5.20 14.70
CA PRO A 124 -6.24 6.66 14.77
C PRO A 124 -5.72 7.23 16.09
N ASP A 125 -5.96 6.56 17.21
CA ASP A 125 -5.56 7.01 18.54
C ASP A 125 -4.06 6.89 18.84
N MET A 126 -3.28 6.27 17.95
CA MET A 126 -1.81 6.24 18.04
C MET A 126 -1.17 7.58 17.64
N PHE A 127 -1.92 8.42 16.94
CA PHE A 127 -1.39 9.62 16.32
C PHE A 127 -2.22 10.84 16.72
N ASP A 128 -1.53 11.88 17.15
CA ASP A 128 -2.14 13.15 17.54
C ASP A 128 -1.41 14.34 16.90
N ALA A 129 -1.71 15.56 17.35
CA ALA A 129 -1.06 16.77 16.86
C ALA A 129 0.46 16.76 17.07
N THR A 130 0.98 16.06 18.08
CA THR A 130 2.42 15.89 18.30
C THR A 130 3.01 14.96 17.27
N SER A 131 2.31 13.88 16.91
CA SER A 131 2.70 12.99 15.83
C SER A 131 2.82 13.73 14.49
N VAL A 132 1.92 14.67 14.20
CA VAL A 132 2.03 15.51 13.00
C VAL A 132 3.36 16.30 12.97
N ARG A 133 3.77 16.91 14.10
CA ARG A 133 5.05 17.63 14.18
C ARG A 133 6.26 16.70 13.99
N ALA A 134 6.24 15.53 14.63
CA ALA A 134 7.29 14.53 14.46
C ALA A 134 7.41 14.05 13.01
N LEU A 135 6.27 13.79 12.36
CA LEU A 135 6.23 13.41 10.95
C LEU A 135 6.78 14.52 10.04
N THR A 136 6.49 15.79 10.33
CA THR A 136 7.03 16.92 9.55
C THR A 136 8.56 16.93 9.59
N GLY A 137 9.16 16.85 10.78
CA GLY A 137 10.62 16.81 10.90
C GLY A 137 11.25 15.62 10.17
N ALA A 138 10.61 14.45 10.24
CA ALA A 138 11.07 13.28 9.51
C ALA A 138 10.92 13.40 7.98
N ILE A 139 9.83 14.02 7.49
CA ILE A 139 9.65 14.33 6.06
C ILE A 139 10.78 15.22 5.56
N GLU A 140 11.06 16.33 6.25
CA GLU A 140 12.14 17.25 5.89
C GLU A 140 13.48 16.52 5.83
N ARG A 141 13.76 15.65 6.81
CA ARG A 141 15.00 14.88 6.84
C ARG A 141 15.13 13.89 5.68
N PHE A 142 14.07 13.17 5.33
CA PHE A 142 14.07 12.20 4.23
C PHE A 142 14.18 12.90 2.88
N SER A 143 13.42 13.98 2.67
CA SER A 143 13.51 14.79 1.44
C SER A 143 14.91 15.39 1.26
N ALA A 144 15.55 15.88 2.32
CA ALA A 144 16.92 16.39 2.24
C ALA A 144 17.97 15.33 1.85
N ARG A 145 17.64 14.03 1.91
CA ARG A 145 18.50 12.91 1.48
C ARG A 145 18.07 12.31 0.15
N SER A 146 17.08 12.90 -0.52
CA SER A 146 16.43 12.34 -1.70
C SER A 146 15.82 10.95 -1.45
N ASP A 147 15.35 10.70 -0.21
CA ASP A 147 14.60 9.50 0.16
C ASP A 147 13.10 9.75 0.00
N GLU A 148 12.71 10.07 -1.24
CA GLU A 148 11.38 10.60 -1.58
C GLU A 148 10.25 9.61 -1.27
N GLU A 149 10.55 8.32 -1.28
CA GLU A 149 9.56 7.25 -1.09
C GLU A 149 9.15 7.13 0.37
N ARG A 150 10.12 7.28 1.29
CA ARG A 150 9.85 7.39 2.71
C ARG A 150 9.21 8.73 3.06
N ALA A 151 9.66 9.82 2.44
CA ALA A 151 9.01 11.12 2.62
C ALA A 151 7.53 11.07 2.18
N LEU A 152 7.25 10.50 1.00
CA LEU A 152 5.89 10.30 0.50
C LEU A 152 5.04 9.46 1.44
N ALA A 153 5.59 8.38 2.00
CA ALA A 153 4.89 7.54 2.97
C ALA A 153 4.42 8.34 4.20
N LEU A 154 5.31 9.17 4.75
CA LEU A 154 4.99 10.02 5.90
C LEU A 154 4.01 11.14 5.54
N MET A 155 4.09 11.70 4.33
CA MET A 155 3.13 12.68 3.83
C MET A 155 1.73 12.09 3.69
N LEU A 156 1.60 10.86 3.19
CA LEU A 156 0.31 10.16 3.09
C LEU A 156 -0.27 9.88 4.47
N MET A 157 0.57 9.54 5.45
CA MET A 157 0.15 9.41 6.84
C MET A 157 -0.35 10.74 7.40
N GLN A 158 0.38 11.85 7.22
CA GLN A 158 -0.09 13.17 7.64
C GLN A 158 -1.43 13.56 7.01
N LEU A 159 -1.65 13.18 5.74
CA LEU A 159 -2.90 13.46 5.04
C LEU A 159 -4.10 12.79 5.75
N GLN A 160 -3.91 11.58 6.28
CA GLN A 160 -4.94 10.84 7.03
C GLN A 160 -5.21 11.44 8.42
N LEU A 161 -4.22 12.10 9.02
CA LEU A 161 -4.33 12.70 10.35
C LEU A 161 -4.95 14.11 10.34
N ARG A 162 -5.06 14.75 9.17
CA ARG A 162 -5.54 16.13 9.03
C ARG A 162 -6.98 16.17 8.52
N PRO A 163 -7.81 17.10 9.01
CA PRO A 163 -9.15 17.31 8.46
C PRO A 163 -9.12 17.56 6.95
N PRO A 164 -9.93 16.85 6.12
CA PRO A 164 -9.93 17.01 4.66
C PRO A 164 -10.24 18.42 4.16
N THR A 165 -10.93 19.21 4.98
CA THR A 165 -11.33 20.60 4.69
C THR A 165 -10.26 21.64 5.03
N SER A 166 -9.18 21.25 5.70
CA SER A 166 -8.10 22.18 6.09
C SER A 166 -7.23 22.60 4.90
N VAL A 167 -6.70 23.83 4.95
CA VAL A 167 -5.80 24.36 3.91
C VAL A 167 -4.54 23.51 3.82
N GLU A 168 -4.00 23.10 4.97
CA GLU A 168 -2.81 22.24 5.08
C GLU A 168 -3.03 20.89 4.41
N HIS A 169 -4.22 20.29 4.56
CA HIS A 169 -4.56 19.03 3.88
C HIS A 169 -4.56 19.22 2.35
N GLN A 170 -5.11 20.32 1.84
CA GLN A 170 -5.12 20.61 0.41
C GLN A 170 -3.72 20.89 -0.15
N GLN A 171 -2.89 21.65 0.59
CA GLN A 171 -1.50 21.91 0.23
C GLN A 171 -0.69 20.61 0.18
N LEU A 172 -0.81 19.76 1.21
CA LEU A 172 -0.13 18.47 1.28
C LEU A 172 -0.56 17.54 0.14
N ARG A 173 -1.86 17.49 -0.17
CA ARG A 173 -2.39 16.74 -1.33
C ARG A 173 -1.80 17.24 -2.64
N GLY A 174 -1.70 18.56 -2.83
CA GLY A 174 -1.05 19.17 -4.00
C GLY A 174 0.43 18.79 -4.11
N HIS A 175 1.16 18.83 -2.99
CA HIS A 175 2.56 18.44 -2.94
C HIS A 175 2.76 16.95 -3.27
N ILE A 176 1.97 16.05 -2.69
CA ILE A 176 1.98 14.62 -3.01
C ILE A 176 1.71 14.37 -4.51
N ALA A 177 0.74 15.08 -5.09
CA ALA A 177 0.44 14.96 -6.52
C ALA A 177 1.60 15.44 -7.41
N ALA A 178 2.24 16.55 -7.04
CA ALA A 178 3.42 17.06 -7.73
C ALA A 178 4.60 16.08 -7.66
N LEU A 179 4.88 15.52 -6.47
CA LEU A 179 5.95 14.55 -6.27
C LEU A 179 5.73 13.27 -7.10
N ARG A 180 4.51 12.73 -7.11
CA ARG A 180 4.15 11.55 -7.91
C ARG A 180 4.29 11.81 -9.41
N ARG A 181 3.89 13.00 -9.87
CA ARG A 181 4.05 13.40 -11.28
C ARG A 181 5.53 13.50 -11.65
N TRP A 182 6.32 14.22 -10.84
CA TRP A 182 7.76 14.33 -11.03
C TRP A 182 8.43 12.96 -11.08
N ALA A 183 8.13 12.06 -10.14
CA ALA A 183 8.69 10.72 -10.09
C ALA A 183 8.34 9.87 -11.33
N LYS A 184 7.19 10.12 -11.97
CA LYS A 184 6.81 9.47 -13.23
C LYS A 184 7.59 10.06 -14.41
N GLU A 185 7.77 11.38 -14.45
CA GLU A 185 8.40 12.10 -15.55
C GLU A 185 9.93 11.94 -15.57
N THR A 186 10.56 11.78 -14.40
CA THR A 186 12.03 11.64 -14.28
C THR A 186 12.51 10.18 -14.33
N ARG A 187 11.61 9.20 -14.40
CA ARG A 187 11.98 7.79 -14.61
C ARG A 187 12.48 7.58 -16.04
N THR A 188 13.80 7.62 -16.20
CA THR A 188 14.50 7.34 -17.47
C THR A 188 15.10 5.94 -17.49
N GLY A 189 15.31 5.38 -18.68
CA GLY A 189 15.95 4.08 -18.89
C GLY A 189 15.06 3.08 -19.63
N GLY A 190 15.61 1.91 -19.94
CA GLY A 190 14.85 0.80 -20.52
C GLY A 190 13.88 0.16 -19.53
N ASP A 191 13.07 -0.79 -20.01
CA ASP A 191 11.99 -1.40 -19.23
C ASP A 191 12.48 -2.02 -17.92
N LEU A 192 13.63 -2.70 -17.94
CA LEU A 192 14.20 -3.31 -16.74
C LEU A 192 14.64 -2.26 -15.70
N GLN A 193 15.26 -1.15 -16.13
CA GLN A 193 15.63 -0.06 -15.22
C GLN A 193 14.39 0.58 -14.57
N ARG A 194 13.33 0.76 -15.35
CA ARG A 194 12.04 1.26 -14.84
C ARG A 194 11.43 0.31 -13.82
N LEU A 195 11.34 -0.98 -14.13
CA LEU A 195 10.81 -1.99 -13.19
C LEU A 195 11.64 -2.06 -11.89
N ALA A 196 12.97 -1.94 -11.99
CA ALA A 196 13.83 -1.87 -10.82
C ALA A 196 13.58 -0.61 -9.96
N ALA A 197 13.30 0.54 -10.59
CA ALA A 197 12.94 1.76 -9.89
C ALA A 197 11.55 1.65 -9.22
N ASP A 198 10.56 1.13 -9.93
CA ASP A 198 9.19 0.89 -9.42
C ASP A 198 9.22 -0.02 -8.19
N LYS A 199 10.00 -1.10 -8.25
CA LYS A 199 10.22 -1.99 -7.11
C LYS A 199 10.82 -1.26 -5.91
N ARG A 200 11.93 -0.52 -6.10
CA ARG A 200 12.58 0.20 -5.00
C ARG A 200 11.64 1.22 -4.35
N SER A 201 10.87 1.94 -5.18
CA SER A 201 9.84 2.87 -4.74
C SER A 201 8.78 2.18 -3.87
N ALA A 202 8.18 1.12 -4.39
CA ALA A 202 7.12 0.41 -3.68
C ALA A 202 7.62 -0.23 -2.37
N VAL A 203 8.81 -0.85 -2.37
CA VAL A 203 9.40 -1.43 -1.16
C VAL A 203 9.73 -0.35 -0.14
N GLY A 204 10.35 0.75 -0.56
CA GLY A 204 10.70 1.87 0.32
C GLY A 204 9.48 2.46 1.03
N ARG A 205 8.37 2.64 0.31
CA ARG A 205 7.09 3.11 0.85
C ARG A 205 6.51 2.14 1.88
N THR A 206 6.44 0.84 1.55
CA THR A 206 5.84 -0.19 2.43
C THR A 206 6.54 -0.33 3.77
N LEU A 207 7.81 0.06 3.88
CA LEU A 207 8.53 0.05 5.17
C LEU A 207 7.92 1.02 6.21
N LEU A 208 7.26 2.10 5.77
CA LEU A 208 6.66 3.11 6.65
C LEU A 208 5.13 3.19 6.52
N GLU A 209 4.55 2.48 5.55
CA GLU A 209 3.11 2.29 5.39
C GLU A 209 2.72 0.83 5.62
N PRO A 210 2.52 0.40 6.89
CA PRO A 210 2.11 -0.96 7.23
C PRO A 210 0.61 -1.15 6.96
N ASN A 211 0.20 -1.06 5.70
CA ASN A 211 -1.15 -1.35 5.23
C ASN A 211 -1.14 -2.36 4.08
N GLU A 212 -2.25 -3.07 3.91
CA GLU A 212 -2.38 -4.15 2.93
C GLU A 212 -2.20 -3.65 1.50
N GLU A 213 -2.68 -2.45 1.20
CA GLU A 213 -2.56 -1.83 -0.13
C GLU A 213 -1.09 -1.65 -0.52
N SER A 214 -0.29 -1.04 0.36
CA SER A 214 1.13 -0.79 0.11
C SER A 214 1.91 -2.10 0.01
N LEU A 215 1.61 -3.08 0.86
CA LEU A 215 2.19 -4.42 0.75
C LEU A 215 1.86 -5.07 -0.61
N ALA A 216 0.59 -5.02 -1.03
CA ALA A 216 0.18 -5.59 -2.32
C ALA A 216 0.82 -4.88 -3.52
N ILE A 217 1.00 -3.55 -3.45
CA ILE A 217 1.73 -2.77 -4.47
C ILE A 217 3.19 -3.22 -4.53
N ALA A 218 3.86 -3.34 -3.38
CA ALA A 218 5.26 -3.80 -3.31
C ALA A 218 5.43 -5.21 -3.84
N THR A 219 4.58 -6.16 -3.46
CA THR A 219 4.62 -7.54 -3.96
C THR A 219 4.48 -7.58 -5.49
N ARG A 220 3.51 -6.85 -6.06
CA ARG A 220 3.35 -6.75 -7.52
C ARG A 220 4.56 -6.14 -8.21
N ALA A 221 5.16 -5.10 -7.62
CA ALA A 221 6.33 -4.44 -8.19
C ALA A 221 7.56 -5.36 -8.17
N VAL A 222 7.74 -6.15 -7.10
CA VAL A 222 8.78 -7.18 -7.01
C VAL A 222 8.56 -8.27 -8.07
N HIS A 223 7.34 -8.82 -8.20
CA HIS A 223 7.05 -9.85 -9.19
C HIS A 223 7.24 -9.40 -10.64
N LYS A 224 6.99 -8.14 -10.97
CA LYS A 224 7.22 -7.62 -12.33
C LYS A 224 8.71 -7.43 -12.65
N TRP A 225 9.54 -7.24 -11.62
CA TRP A 225 10.96 -6.98 -11.79
C TRP A 225 11.78 -8.27 -11.92
N ILE A 226 11.36 -9.35 -11.25
CA ILE A 226 11.92 -10.71 -11.39
C ILE A 226 11.52 -11.28 -12.75
#